data_AF-A0A3P7IDK3-F1
#
_entry.id   AF-A0A3P7IDK3-F1
#
_cell.length_a   1.000
_cell.length_b   1.000
_cell.length_c   1.000
_cell.angle_alpha   90.00
_cell.angle_beta   90.00
_cell.angle_gamma   90.00
#
_symmetry.space_group_name_H-M   'P 1'
#
loop_
_entity.id
_entity.type
_entity.pdbx_description
1 polymer ?
#
loop_
_entity_poly.entity_id
_entity_poly.type
_entity_poly.pdbx_seq_one_letter_code
_entity_poly.pdbx_strand_id
1 'polypeptide(L)'
;MLRLAQNSAGVLHSSTNSLFFVEPTSGDIRANPAISEQPQGVYSVFVNILSGTSKELLQQFVKKFHYVKDDMKMRYVFNTTLEEFARSREEFEKRVQTALSKDHPEGNMEVFLSQPKRDKRISSWTSVCFHTAMNGEVQGERAVMTAMSQSSVENSELSKLYHLYRVINIERCETAEAPVRQSAFALPMQVVILISGVAILILILVTLLTYICFVRRYKEHLRAKQKQLKGNSKAEFYKREIVHSRNRIFNVLRYLSFLKSVAELANRLEEYSILRYSLNDYIFDMH
;
A
#
# COMPACT_ATOMS: atom_id res chain seq x y z
N MET A 1 -28.52 10.87 -41.27
CA MET A 1 -28.74 10.14 -40.01
C MET A 1 -27.98 8.83 -40.12
N LEU A 2 -26.80 8.73 -39.50
CA LEU A 2 -25.97 7.52 -39.53
C LEU A 2 -26.47 6.57 -38.44
N ARG A 3 -26.71 5.30 -38.78
CA ARG A 3 -27.04 4.24 -37.81
C ARG A 3 -25.94 3.19 -37.88
N LEU A 4 -25.17 3.08 -36.81
CA LEU A 4 -24.20 2.01 -36.60
C LEU A 4 -24.93 0.73 -36.18
N ALA A 5 -24.68 -0.38 -36.87
CA ALA A 5 -25.13 -1.70 -36.43
C ALA A 5 -23.90 -2.51 -35.98
N GLN A 6 -23.98 -3.05 -34.77
CA GLN A 6 -23.04 -4.04 -34.27
C GLN A 6 -23.42 -5.41 -34.82
N ASN A 7 -22.56 -5.98 -35.66
CA ASN A 7 -22.57 -7.41 -35.95
C ASN A 7 -21.30 -8.00 -35.34
N SER A 8 -21.38 -8.33 -34.05
CA SER A 8 -20.72 -9.53 -33.57
C SER A 8 -21.31 -10.70 -34.35
N ALA A 9 -20.49 -11.57 -34.92
CA ALA A 9 -20.96 -12.85 -35.42
C ALA A 9 -21.63 -13.57 -34.24
N GLY A 10 -22.97 -13.56 -34.23
CA GLY A 10 -23.82 -13.84 -33.08
C GLY A 10 -25.00 -12.87 -32.95
N VAL A 11 -25.92 -12.94 -33.92
CA VAL A 11 -27.37 -12.60 -33.85
C VAL A 11 -27.79 -11.21 -33.33
N LEU A 12 -28.51 -10.52 -34.23
CA LEU A 12 -29.30 -9.31 -34.02
C LEU A 12 -30.42 -9.52 -32.97
N HIS A 13 -30.18 -9.18 -31.70
CA HIS A 13 -31.19 -8.79 -30.72
C HIS A 13 -30.52 -7.95 -29.63
N SER A 14 -31.26 -7.01 -29.04
CA SER A 14 -30.95 -6.34 -27.78
C SER A 14 -30.29 -7.32 -26.79
N SER A 15 -28.96 -7.33 -26.69
CA SER A 15 -28.24 -8.25 -25.81
C SER A 15 -27.39 -7.46 -24.84
N THR A 16 -27.65 -7.70 -23.56
CA THR A 16 -27.00 -7.15 -22.39
C THR A 16 -25.52 -7.54 -22.23
N ASN A 17 -24.89 -8.10 -23.27
CA ASN A 17 -23.61 -8.83 -23.17
C ASN A 17 -22.51 -8.34 -24.13
N SER A 18 -22.66 -7.21 -24.83
CA SER A 18 -21.55 -6.65 -25.60
C SER A 18 -20.54 -5.97 -24.67
N LEU A 19 -19.25 -6.28 -24.85
CA LEU A 19 -18.16 -5.72 -24.04
C LEU A 19 -17.77 -4.30 -24.45
N PHE A 20 -18.17 -3.89 -25.65
CA PHE A 20 -17.92 -2.56 -26.19
C PHE A 20 -19.18 -2.04 -26.87
N PHE A 21 -19.41 -0.74 -26.77
CA PHE A 21 -20.53 -0.02 -27.38
C PHE A 21 -19.97 1.11 -28.25
N VAL A 22 -20.60 1.38 -29.38
CA VAL A 22 -20.25 2.52 -30.23
C VAL A 22 -21.43 3.47 -30.26
N GLU A 23 -21.20 4.72 -29.90
CA GLU A 23 -22.19 5.78 -29.98
C GLU A 23 -22.49 6.06 -31.47
N PRO A 24 -23.74 5.87 -31.95
CA PRO A 24 -24.03 5.96 -33.38
C PRO A 24 -23.75 7.32 -34.02
N THR A 25 -23.77 8.38 -33.21
CA THR A 25 -23.69 9.77 -33.66
C THR A 25 -22.26 10.32 -33.61
N SER A 26 -21.53 10.10 -32.52
CA SER A 26 -20.14 10.56 -32.37
C SER A 26 -19.11 9.54 -32.85
N GLY A 27 -19.47 8.25 -32.91
CA GLY A 27 -18.53 7.17 -33.14
C GLY A 27 -17.70 6.82 -31.90
N ASP A 28 -18.03 7.38 -30.73
CA ASP A 28 -17.29 7.10 -29.49
C ASP A 28 -17.47 5.64 -29.07
N ILE A 29 -16.35 4.97 -28.83
CA ILE A 29 -16.34 3.58 -28.37
C ILE A 29 -16.18 3.58 -26.86
N ARG A 30 -17.15 2.98 -26.15
CA ARG A 30 -17.17 2.83 -24.69
C ARG A 30 -17.05 1.36 -24.33
N ALA A 31 -16.29 1.05 -23.29
CA ALA A 31 -16.21 -0.30 -22.75
C ALA A 31 -17.34 -0.55 -21.74
N ASN A 32 -17.94 -1.74 -21.78
CA ASN A 32 -18.85 -2.22 -20.76
C ASN A 32 -18.06 -2.51 -19.48
N PRO A 33 -18.48 -2.06 -18.28
CA PRO A 33 -17.84 -2.43 -17.02
C PRO A 33 -17.68 -3.94 -16.82
N ALA A 34 -18.55 -4.77 -17.43
CA ALA A 34 -18.42 -6.23 -17.44
C ALA A 34 -17.11 -6.75 -18.07
N ILE A 35 -16.35 -5.90 -18.79
CA ILE A 35 -14.99 -6.23 -19.24
C ILE A 35 -14.07 -6.59 -18.08
N SER A 36 -14.37 -6.11 -16.86
CA SER A 36 -13.59 -6.44 -15.67
C SER A 36 -13.65 -7.91 -15.24
N GLU A 37 -14.71 -8.61 -15.65
CA GLU A 37 -14.92 -10.04 -15.41
C GLU A 37 -14.29 -10.92 -16.51
N GLN A 38 -13.85 -10.30 -17.61
CA GLN A 38 -13.28 -11.00 -18.75
C GLN A 38 -11.78 -11.30 -18.54
N PRO A 39 -11.23 -12.25 -19.30
CA PRO A 39 -9.78 -12.48 -19.33
C PRO A 39 -9.02 -11.22 -19.73
N GLN A 40 -7.81 -11.05 -19.20
CA GLN A 40 -6.93 -9.98 -19.64
C GLN A 40 -6.45 -10.26 -21.07
N GLY A 41 -6.24 -9.22 -21.87
CA GLY A 41 -5.79 -9.41 -23.24
C GLY A 41 -6.06 -8.24 -24.17
N VAL A 42 -5.81 -8.48 -25.46
CA VAL A 42 -6.03 -7.53 -26.54
C VAL A 42 -7.34 -7.88 -27.25
N TYR A 43 -8.30 -6.96 -27.18
CA TYR A 43 -9.62 -7.08 -27.78
C TYR A 43 -9.66 -6.30 -29.09
N SER A 44 -10.00 -6.97 -30.19
CA SER A 44 -10.22 -6.32 -31.48
C SER A 44 -11.70 -5.99 -31.66
N VAL A 45 -12.02 -4.71 -31.77
CA VAL A 45 -13.37 -4.20 -31.99
C VAL A 45 -13.52 -3.83 -33.45
N PHE A 46 -14.43 -4.51 -34.14
CA PHE A 46 -14.78 -4.25 -35.53
C PHE A 46 -15.93 -3.25 -35.57
N VAL A 47 -15.68 -2.08 -36.15
CA VAL A 47 -16.66 -1.01 -36.31
C VAL A 47 -17.07 -0.94 -37.77
N ASN A 48 -18.33 -1.27 -38.03
CA ASN A 48 -18.91 -1.27 -39.36
C ASN A 48 -19.71 0.01 -39.56
N ILE A 49 -19.31 0.82 -40.55
CA ILE A 49 -20.08 1.98 -40.98
C ILE A 49 -21.05 1.54 -42.07
N LEU A 50 -22.34 1.75 -41.83
CA LEU A 50 -23.40 1.41 -42.77
C LEU A 50 -24.00 2.66 -43.42
N SER A 51 -24.41 2.53 -44.67
CA SER A 51 -25.22 3.53 -45.36
C SER A 51 -26.57 3.70 -44.66
N GLY A 52 -26.98 4.94 -44.42
CA GLY A 52 -28.25 5.25 -43.75
C GLY A 52 -29.48 4.83 -44.56
N THR A 53 -29.35 4.68 -45.88
CA THR A 53 -30.46 4.36 -46.80
C THR A 53 -30.50 2.88 -47.19
N SER A 54 -29.37 2.30 -47.59
CA SER A 54 -29.29 0.91 -48.08
C SER A 54 -28.89 -0.12 -47.01
N LYS A 55 -28.44 0.33 -45.83
CA LYS A 55 -27.77 -0.50 -44.80
C LYS A 55 -26.56 -1.28 -45.31
N GLU A 56 -26.04 -0.94 -46.49
CA GLU A 56 -24.81 -1.55 -47.02
C GLU A 56 -23.60 -1.11 -46.21
N LEU A 57 -22.64 -2.02 -46.06
CA LEU A 57 -21.36 -1.75 -45.43
C LEU A 57 -20.54 -0.81 -46.32
N LEU A 58 -20.35 0.41 -45.86
CA LEU A 58 -19.50 1.39 -46.53
C LEU A 58 -18.03 1.16 -46.18
N GLN A 59 -17.76 0.88 -44.90
CA GLN A 59 -16.40 0.72 -44.41
C GLN A 59 -16.38 -0.10 -43.12
N GLN A 60 -15.30 -0.84 -42.91
CA GLN A 60 -15.01 -1.53 -41.66
C GLN A 60 -13.68 -1.01 -41.09
N PHE A 61 -13.68 -0.68 -39.80
CA PHE A 61 -12.51 -0.29 -39.03
C PHE A 61 -12.24 -1.33 -37.95
N VAL A 62 -10.97 -1.59 -37.66
CA VAL A 62 -10.57 -2.47 -36.56
C VAL A 62 -9.77 -1.65 -35.55
N LYS A 63 -10.26 -1.59 -34.31
CA LYS A 63 -9.55 -0.94 -33.21
C LYS A 63 -9.20 -1.96 -32.13
N LYS A 64 -7.94 -1.97 -31.70
CA LYS A 64 -7.46 -2.83 -30.62
C LYS A 64 -7.57 -2.11 -29.28
N PHE A 65 -8.06 -2.81 -28.26
CA PHE A 65 -8.17 -2.35 -26.88
C PHE A 65 -7.45 -3.33 -25.97
N HIS A 66 -6.69 -2.82 -25.02
CA HIS A 66 -5.94 -3.65 -24.07
C HIS A 66 -6.67 -3.60 -22.73
N TYR A 67 -7.19 -4.75 -22.27
CA TYR A 67 -7.70 -4.87 -20.91
C TYR A 67 -6.65 -5.56 -20.06
N VAL A 68 -6.08 -4.79 -19.13
CA VAL A 68 -4.96 -5.23 -18.27
C VAL A 68 -5.24 -4.79 -16.84
N LYS A 69 -5.27 -5.76 -15.93
CA LYS A 69 -5.37 -5.56 -14.49
C LYS A 69 -4.06 -5.02 -13.95
N ASP A 70 -4.13 -4.30 -12.83
CA ASP A 70 -2.97 -3.58 -12.30
C ASP A 70 -1.87 -4.52 -11.77
N ASP A 71 -2.22 -5.74 -11.36
CA ASP A 71 -1.26 -6.78 -10.96
C ASP A 71 -0.37 -7.27 -12.11
N MET A 72 -0.81 -7.09 -13.36
CA MET A 72 -0.06 -7.40 -14.58
C MET A 72 0.71 -6.19 -15.12
N LYS A 73 0.60 -5.04 -14.46
CA LYS A 73 1.35 -3.83 -14.82
C LYS A 73 2.59 -3.69 -13.96
N MET A 74 3.65 -3.26 -14.61
CA MET A 74 4.88 -2.80 -13.96
C MET A 74 4.89 -1.28 -13.95
N ARG A 75 5.82 -0.69 -13.24
CA ARG A 75 5.90 0.75 -13.00
C ARG A 75 7.34 1.22 -13.06
N TYR A 76 7.60 2.14 -13.97
CA TYR A 76 8.83 2.93 -13.96
C TYR A 76 8.72 4.03 -12.92
N VAL A 77 9.78 4.21 -12.13
CA VAL A 77 9.94 5.32 -11.19
C VAL A 77 11.11 6.19 -11.67
N PHE A 78 10.85 7.48 -11.88
CA PHE A 78 11.81 8.40 -12.47
C PHE A 78 12.19 9.52 -11.49
N ASN A 79 13.47 9.88 -11.45
CA ASN A 79 13.97 11.05 -10.72
C ASN A 79 13.79 12.34 -11.54
N THR A 80 12.57 12.61 -11.97
CA THR A 80 12.18 13.82 -12.71
C THR A 80 10.74 14.17 -12.36
N THR A 81 10.37 15.45 -12.50
CA THR A 81 9.02 15.91 -12.20
C THR A 81 8.05 15.49 -13.28
N LEU A 82 6.75 15.45 -12.92
CA LEU A 82 5.70 15.02 -13.84
C LEU A 82 5.67 15.88 -15.11
N GLU A 83 5.88 17.18 -14.95
CA GLU A 83 5.82 18.17 -16.02
C GLU A 83 7.00 18.03 -16.99
N GLU A 84 8.19 17.68 -16.48
CA GLU A 84 9.38 17.43 -17.29
C GLU A 84 9.23 16.10 -18.07
N PHE A 85 8.83 15.02 -17.40
CA PHE A 85 8.63 13.73 -18.06
C PHE A 85 7.48 13.76 -19.07
N ALA A 86 6.39 14.46 -18.78
CA ALA A 86 5.24 14.55 -19.69
C ALA A 86 5.62 15.11 -21.07
N ARG A 87 6.62 16.00 -21.15
CA ARG A 87 7.11 16.57 -22.42
C ARG A 87 7.89 15.58 -23.27
N SER A 88 8.52 14.58 -22.66
CA SER A 88 9.38 13.60 -23.33
C SER A 88 8.79 12.18 -23.33
N ARG A 89 7.55 12.01 -22.85
CA ARG A 89 6.88 10.70 -22.70
C ARG A 89 6.84 9.89 -23.99
N GLU A 90 6.40 10.50 -25.08
CA GLU A 90 6.25 9.81 -26.37
C GLU A 90 7.61 9.39 -26.94
N GLU A 91 8.64 10.21 -26.72
CA GLU A 91 10.01 9.88 -27.12
C GLU A 91 10.56 8.73 -26.28
N PHE A 92 10.31 8.75 -24.97
CA PHE A 92 10.69 7.66 -24.08
C PHE A 92 10.05 6.34 -24.51
N GLU A 93 8.75 6.32 -24.79
CA GLU A 93 8.02 5.12 -25.25
C GLU A 93 8.65 4.52 -26.51
N LYS A 94 8.93 5.36 -27.53
CA LYS A 94 9.59 4.92 -28.78
C LYS A 94 11.01 4.40 -28.53
N ARG A 95 11.78 5.07 -27.66
CA ARG A 95 13.14 4.68 -27.33
C ARG A 95 13.17 3.38 -26.53
N VAL A 96 12.22 3.15 -25.62
CA VAL A 96 12.06 1.87 -24.91
C VAL A 96 11.79 0.76 -25.90
N GLN A 97 10.85 0.96 -26.83
CA GLN A 97 10.53 -0.03 -27.85
C GLN A 97 11.75 -0.37 -28.73
N THR A 98 12.54 0.66 -29.10
CA THR A 98 13.75 0.51 -29.90
C THR A 98 14.88 -0.19 -29.14
N ALA A 99 15.06 0.14 -27.85
CA ALA A 99 16.05 -0.50 -27.01
C ALA A 99 15.71 -1.99 -26.78
N LEU A 100 14.43 -2.27 -26.54
CA LEU A 100 13.94 -3.63 -26.34
C LEU A 100 14.11 -4.51 -27.59
N SER A 101 13.85 -3.97 -28.79
CA SER A 101 14.04 -4.73 -30.03
C SER A 101 15.52 -5.00 -30.36
N LYS A 102 16.44 -4.17 -29.87
CA LYS A 102 17.89 -4.41 -29.98
C LYS A 102 18.38 -5.43 -28.97
N ASP A 103 17.93 -5.31 -27.71
CA ASP A 103 18.36 -6.20 -26.62
C ASP A 103 17.68 -7.59 -26.75
N HIS A 104 16.47 -7.67 -27.34
CA HIS A 104 15.68 -8.89 -27.52
C HIS A 104 15.06 -8.99 -28.93
N PRO A 105 15.86 -9.24 -29.98
CA PRO A 105 15.39 -9.24 -31.37
C PRO A 105 14.36 -10.34 -31.66
N GLU A 106 14.39 -11.45 -30.94
CA GLU A 106 13.46 -12.57 -31.08
C GLU A 106 12.06 -12.28 -30.49
N GLY A 107 11.96 -11.24 -29.65
CA GLY A 107 10.90 -11.14 -28.65
C GLY A 107 9.59 -10.52 -29.11
N ASN A 108 9.51 -9.81 -30.26
CA ASN A 108 8.32 -9.06 -30.73
C ASN A 108 7.48 -8.42 -29.61
N MET A 109 8.16 -7.93 -28.56
CA MET A 109 7.51 -7.48 -27.34
C MET A 109 7.18 -6.00 -27.51
N GLU A 110 5.93 -5.64 -27.32
CA GLU A 110 5.43 -4.27 -27.41
C GLU A 110 5.20 -3.71 -26.01
N VAL A 111 5.60 -2.46 -25.78
CA VAL A 111 5.45 -1.77 -24.50
C VAL A 111 4.38 -0.68 -24.61
N PHE A 112 3.48 -0.62 -23.64
CA PHE A 112 2.40 0.36 -23.61
C PHE A 112 2.43 1.14 -22.30
N LEU A 113 2.58 2.46 -22.38
CA LEU A 113 2.63 3.32 -21.20
C LEU A 113 1.24 3.86 -20.82
N SER A 114 0.94 3.82 -19.53
CA SER A 114 -0.21 4.53 -18.96
C SER A 114 0.08 6.02 -18.80
N GLN A 115 -0.92 6.80 -18.39
CA GLN A 115 -0.73 8.21 -18.06
C GLN A 115 0.25 8.37 -16.89
N PRO A 116 1.21 9.31 -16.99
CA PRO A 116 2.16 9.55 -15.92
C PRO A 116 1.49 10.19 -14.71
N LYS A 117 1.96 9.85 -13.51
CA LYS A 117 1.45 10.36 -12.23
C LYS A 117 2.63 10.72 -11.32
N ARG A 118 2.39 11.57 -10.32
CA ARG A 118 3.37 11.78 -9.24
C ARG A 118 3.56 10.47 -8.47
N ASP A 119 4.79 10.18 -8.08
CA ASP A 119 5.07 9.03 -7.24
C ASP A 119 4.47 9.23 -5.83
N LYS A 120 3.97 8.14 -5.24
CA LYS A 120 3.31 8.17 -3.94
C LYS A 120 4.30 8.36 -2.79
N ARG A 121 5.53 7.85 -2.92
CA ARG A 121 6.56 7.93 -1.86
C ARG A 121 7.26 9.27 -1.90
N ILE A 122 7.51 9.79 -3.10
CA ILE A 122 8.19 11.07 -3.31
C ILE A 122 7.42 11.89 -4.35
N SER A 123 6.71 12.92 -3.91
CA SER A 123 5.79 13.70 -4.76
C SER A 123 6.48 14.47 -5.90
N SER A 124 7.79 14.74 -5.79
CA SER A 124 8.60 15.37 -6.83
C SER A 124 9.03 14.40 -7.93
N TRP A 125 8.89 13.09 -7.70
CA TRP A 125 9.21 12.05 -8.67
C TRP A 125 8.00 11.69 -9.50
N THR A 126 8.27 11.11 -10.67
CA THR A 126 7.23 10.63 -11.59
C THR A 126 7.19 9.12 -11.55
N SER A 127 5.98 8.56 -11.65
CA SER A 127 5.79 7.13 -11.86
C SER A 127 4.85 6.90 -13.03
N VAL A 128 5.16 5.88 -13.83
CA VAL A 128 4.38 5.50 -15.00
C VAL A 128 4.19 4.00 -15.02
N CYS A 129 2.94 3.56 -14.92
CA CYS A 129 2.63 2.15 -15.09
C CYS A 129 2.65 1.77 -16.57
N PHE A 130 3.05 0.54 -16.85
CA PHE A 130 3.14 -0.02 -18.18
C PHE A 130 2.81 -1.51 -18.15
N HIS A 131 2.35 -2.02 -19.28
CA HIS A 131 2.30 -3.45 -19.54
C HIS A 131 3.04 -3.74 -20.84
N THR A 132 3.37 -5.01 -21.03
CA THR A 132 3.92 -5.45 -22.31
C THR A 132 3.02 -6.52 -22.91
N ALA A 133 2.99 -6.58 -24.23
CA ALA A 133 2.32 -7.65 -24.96
C ALA A 133 3.30 -8.30 -25.93
N MET A 134 3.17 -9.60 -26.14
CA MET A 134 3.92 -10.35 -27.13
C MET A 134 2.93 -11.17 -27.93
N ASN A 135 2.94 -11.03 -29.26
CA ASN A 135 2.00 -11.72 -30.15
C ASN A 135 0.51 -11.54 -29.78
N GLY A 136 0.14 -10.38 -29.23
CA GLY A 136 -1.23 -10.08 -28.80
C GLY A 136 -1.60 -10.58 -27.39
N GLU A 137 -0.68 -11.21 -26.67
CA GLU A 137 -0.89 -11.67 -25.29
C GLU A 137 -0.15 -10.79 -24.29
N VAL A 138 -0.87 -10.36 -23.24
CA VAL A 138 -0.30 -9.57 -22.14
C VAL A 138 0.67 -10.43 -21.34
N GLN A 139 1.89 -9.94 -21.16
CA GLN A 139 2.94 -10.69 -20.48
C GLN A 139 2.86 -10.53 -18.96
N GLY A 140 3.13 -11.62 -18.26
CA GLY A 140 3.18 -11.63 -16.79
C GLY A 140 4.44 -10.98 -16.23
N GLU A 141 4.36 -10.55 -14.97
CA GLU A 141 5.42 -9.85 -14.25
C GLU A 141 6.81 -10.47 -14.44
N ARG A 142 6.95 -11.79 -14.30
CA ARG A 142 8.25 -12.46 -14.40
C ARG A 142 8.87 -12.28 -15.80
N ALA A 143 8.07 -12.39 -16.86
CA ALA A 143 8.53 -12.21 -18.23
C ALA A 143 8.94 -10.75 -18.47
N VAL A 144 8.11 -9.80 -18.01
CA VAL A 144 8.41 -8.36 -18.09
C VAL A 144 9.68 -8.02 -17.34
N MET A 145 9.82 -8.48 -16.10
CA MET A 145 11.02 -8.25 -15.30
C MET A 145 12.25 -8.87 -15.94
N THR A 146 12.16 -10.05 -16.53
CA THR A 146 13.31 -10.68 -17.21
C THR A 146 13.74 -9.86 -18.42
N ALA A 147 12.79 -9.34 -19.21
CA ALA A 147 13.10 -8.52 -20.39
C ALA A 147 13.63 -7.12 -20.01
N MET A 148 13.03 -6.49 -18.99
CA MET A 148 13.30 -5.10 -18.61
C MET A 148 14.45 -4.94 -17.60
N SER A 149 14.76 -5.96 -16.80
CA SER A 149 15.81 -5.88 -15.75
C SER A 149 17.22 -6.14 -16.28
N GLN A 150 17.40 -6.27 -17.60
CA GLN A 150 18.72 -6.42 -18.23
C GLN A 150 19.56 -5.14 -18.20
N SER A 151 19.13 -4.11 -17.46
CA SER A 151 19.92 -2.91 -17.16
C SER A 151 21.28 -3.19 -16.51
N SER A 152 21.51 -4.40 -16.00
CA SER A 152 22.76 -4.87 -15.41
C SER A 152 23.78 -5.43 -16.41
N VAL A 153 23.43 -5.58 -17.69
CA VAL A 153 24.38 -5.94 -18.74
C VAL A 153 25.04 -4.65 -19.25
N GLU A 154 26.36 -4.52 -19.14
CA GLU A 154 27.12 -3.29 -19.45
C GLU A 154 26.89 -2.72 -20.87
N ASN A 155 26.35 -3.52 -21.80
CA ASN A 155 26.07 -3.12 -23.18
C ASN A 155 24.58 -3.03 -23.56
N SER A 156 23.66 -3.17 -22.59
CA SER A 156 22.22 -3.08 -22.86
C SER A 156 21.81 -1.65 -23.28
N GLU A 157 21.05 -1.55 -24.36
CA GLU A 157 20.49 -0.28 -24.82
C GLU A 157 19.42 0.24 -23.84
N LEU A 158 18.70 -0.67 -23.17
CA LEU A 158 17.78 -0.34 -22.08
C LEU A 158 18.52 0.30 -20.90
N SER A 159 19.69 -0.21 -20.52
CA SER A 159 20.50 0.37 -19.44
C SER A 159 20.87 1.84 -19.73
N LYS A 160 21.37 2.10 -20.94
CA LYS A 160 21.72 3.47 -21.40
C LYS A 160 20.50 4.38 -21.38
N LEU A 161 19.36 3.88 -21.85
CA LEU A 161 18.11 4.62 -21.86
C LEU A 161 17.63 4.96 -20.44
N TYR A 162 17.69 4.01 -19.53
CA TYR A 162 17.29 4.19 -18.14
C TYR A 162 18.15 5.23 -17.43
N HIS A 163 19.47 5.22 -17.68
CA HIS A 163 20.35 6.27 -17.19
C HIS A 163 19.99 7.64 -17.78
N LEU A 164 19.74 7.72 -19.09
CA LEU A 164 19.38 8.97 -19.77
C LEU A 164 18.09 9.60 -19.21
N TYR A 165 17.07 8.78 -18.97
CA TYR A 165 15.76 9.23 -18.45
C TYR A 165 15.67 9.19 -16.92
N ARG A 166 16.77 8.91 -16.22
CA ARG A 166 16.84 8.85 -14.76
C ARG A 166 15.81 7.90 -14.15
N VAL A 167 15.62 6.74 -14.78
CA VAL A 167 14.83 5.64 -14.23
C VAL A 167 15.59 5.09 -13.01
N ILE A 168 14.96 5.19 -11.85
CA ILE A 168 15.54 4.75 -10.58
C ILE A 168 15.21 3.28 -10.33
N ASN A 169 13.97 2.89 -10.62
CA ASN A 169 13.49 1.56 -10.31
C ASN A 169 12.37 1.13 -11.26
N ILE A 170 12.23 -0.19 -11.39
CA ILE A 170 11.10 -0.86 -12.04
C ILE A 170 10.46 -1.76 -10.98
N GLU A 171 9.23 -1.46 -10.60
CA GLU A 171 8.50 -2.22 -9.58
C GLU A 171 7.06 -2.51 -10.05
N ARG A 172 6.29 -3.26 -9.26
CA ARG A 172 4.89 -3.54 -9.60
C ARG A 172 4.07 -2.25 -9.56
N CYS A 173 3.12 -2.11 -10.47
CA CYS A 173 2.12 -1.05 -10.35
C CYS A 173 1.28 -1.36 -9.11
N GLU A 174 1.26 -0.44 -8.14
CA GLU A 174 0.41 -0.62 -6.96
C GLU A 174 -1.05 -0.52 -7.38
N THR A 175 -1.83 -1.57 -7.13
CA THR A 175 -3.28 -1.45 -6.99
C THR A 175 -3.56 -0.38 -5.95
N ALA A 176 -4.54 0.49 -6.22
CA ALA A 176 -5.24 1.15 -5.13
C ALA A 176 -5.67 0.02 -4.17
N GLU A 177 -5.10 0.01 -2.96
CA GLU A 177 -5.23 -1.07 -1.97
C GLU A 177 -4.49 -2.39 -2.29
N ALA A 178 -3.18 -2.32 -2.56
CA ALA A 178 -2.35 -3.38 -1.97
C ALA A 178 -2.47 -3.21 -0.45
N PRO A 179 -3.06 -4.16 0.31
CA PRO A 179 -3.00 -4.09 1.76
C PRO A 179 -1.53 -4.03 2.10
N VAL A 180 -1.14 -2.94 2.76
CA VAL A 180 0.21 -2.66 3.26
C VAL A 180 0.88 -4.01 3.50
N ARG A 181 1.86 -4.37 2.68
CA ARG A 181 2.76 -5.48 2.99
C ARG A 181 3.46 -5.05 4.26
N GLN A 182 2.80 -5.32 5.38
CA GLN A 182 3.27 -5.09 6.72
C GLN A 182 4.57 -5.87 6.81
N SER A 183 5.64 -5.09 6.83
CA SER A 183 7.00 -5.46 7.14
C SER A 183 7.02 -6.67 8.06
N ALA A 184 7.43 -7.83 7.53
CA ALA A 184 8.06 -9.02 8.14
C ALA A 184 7.75 -9.47 9.60
N PHE A 185 6.82 -8.88 10.32
CA PHE A 185 6.52 -9.06 11.75
C PHE A 185 5.06 -8.75 12.07
N ALA A 186 4.14 -8.98 11.13
CA ALA A 186 2.72 -9.04 11.43
C ALA A 186 2.44 -10.37 12.17
N LEU A 187 2.75 -10.41 13.47
CA LEU A 187 2.27 -11.47 14.33
C LEU A 187 0.73 -11.45 14.30
N PRO A 188 0.05 -12.60 14.13
CA PRO A 188 -1.40 -12.63 14.07
C PRO A 188 -1.99 -11.92 15.29
N MET A 189 -3.09 -11.17 15.12
CA MET A 189 -3.75 -10.43 16.22
C MET A 189 -3.98 -11.29 17.47
N GLN A 190 -4.22 -12.59 17.28
CA GLN A 190 -4.34 -13.59 18.34
C GLN A 190 -3.08 -13.70 19.21
N VAL A 191 -1.89 -13.64 18.61
CA VAL A 191 -0.59 -13.68 19.30
C VAL A 191 -0.34 -12.37 20.05
N VAL A 192 -0.71 -11.23 19.48
CA VAL A 192 -0.59 -9.92 20.15
C VAL A 192 -1.45 -9.85 21.41
N ILE A 193 -2.69 -10.35 21.33
CA ILE A 193 -3.60 -10.42 22.48
C ILE A 193 -3.09 -11.39 23.56
N LEU A 194 -2.48 -12.51 23.15
CA LEU A 194 -1.85 -13.46 24.08
C LEU A 194 -0.66 -12.83 24.81
N ILE A 195 0.23 -12.15 24.08
CA ILE A 195 1.40 -11.49 24.66
C ILE A 195 0.98 -10.39 25.63
N SER A 196 -0.02 -9.58 25.27
CA SER A 196 -0.53 -8.52 26.15
C SER A 196 -1.20 -9.10 27.40
N GLY A 197 -1.97 -10.18 27.26
CA GLY A 197 -2.60 -10.88 28.39
C GLY A 197 -1.58 -11.44 29.38
N VAL A 198 -0.51 -12.07 28.88
CA VAL A 198 0.58 -12.60 29.73
C VAL A 198 1.32 -11.47 30.43
N ALA A 199 1.59 -10.36 29.75
CA ALA A 199 2.25 -9.20 30.36
C ALA A 199 1.42 -8.61 31.53
N ILE A 200 0.10 -8.49 31.36
CA ILE A 200 -0.81 -8.00 32.41
C ILE A 200 -0.83 -8.97 33.60
N LEU A 201 -0.86 -10.28 33.35
CA LEU A 201 -0.84 -11.29 34.42
C LEU A 201 0.44 -11.19 35.28
N ILE A 202 1.59 -10.98 34.64
CA ILE A 202 2.88 -10.80 35.32
C ILE A 202 2.86 -9.54 36.19
N LEU A 203 2.31 -8.42 35.69
CA LEU A 203 2.20 -7.18 36.45
C LEU A 203 1.34 -7.36 37.72
N ILE A 204 0.22 -8.08 37.61
CA ILE A 204 -0.65 -8.39 38.75
C ILE A 204 0.13 -9.22 39.78
N LEU A 205 0.86 -10.24 39.34
CA LEU A 205 1.66 -11.10 40.23
C LEU A 205 2.75 -10.32 40.97
N VAL A 206 3.49 -9.45 40.28
CA VAL A 206 4.50 -8.58 40.88
C VAL A 206 3.88 -7.64 41.92
N THR A 207 2.70 -7.10 41.62
CA THR A 207 1.97 -6.20 42.54
C THR A 207 1.53 -6.94 43.81
N LEU A 208 1.03 -8.17 43.68
CA LEU A 208 0.65 -9.00 44.82
C LEU A 208 1.85 -9.39 45.69
N LEU A 209 2.96 -9.79 45.09
CA LEU A 209 4.18 -10.14 45.83
C LEU A 209 4.75 -8.93 46.59
N THR A 210 4.78 -7.76 45.95
CA THR A 210 5.24 -6.53 46.61
C THR A 210 4.30 -6.12 47.74
N TYR A 211 2.99 -6.26 47.57
CA TYR A 211 2.00 -6.01 48.62
C TYR A 211 2.19 -6.94 49.83
N ILE A 212 2.33 -8.25 49.62
CA ILE A 212 2.56 -9.22 50.70
C ILE A 212 3.86 -8.92 51.45
N CYS A 213 4.94 -8.62 50.72
CA CYS A 213 6.22 -8.22 51.30
C CYS A 213 6.08 -6.94 52.14
N PHE A 214 5.32 -5.95 51.66
CA PHE A 214 5.05 -4.72 52.39
C PHE A 214 4.28 -4.97 53.68
N VAL A 215 3.21 -5.77 53.65
CA VAL A 215 2.40 -6.10 54.82
C VAL A 215 3.22 -6.86 55.87
N ARG A 216 4.05 -7.83 55.45
CA ARG A 216 4.95 -8.55 56.38
C ARG A 216 5.93 -7.61 57.07
N ARG A 217 6.61 -6.77 56.29
CA ARG A 217 7.57 -5.79 56.81
C ARG A 217 6.88 -4.75 57.72
N TYR A 218 5.67 -4.33 57.36
CA TYR A 218 4.88 -3.41 58.16
C TYR A 218 4.47 -4.03 59.51
N LYS A 219 4.05 -5.30 59.51
CA LYS A 219 3.71 -6.06 60.73
C LYS A 219 4.92 -6.26 61.64
N GLU A 220 6.09 -6.55 61.08
CA GLU A 220 7.36 -6.64 61.84
C GLU A 220 7.75 -5.30 62.44
N HIS A 221 7.60 -4.20 61.69
CA HIS A 221 7.88 -2.86 62.19
C HIS A 221 6.94 -2.45 63.32
N LEU A 222 5.65 -2.79 63.23
CA LEU A 222 4.69 -2.58 64.32
C LEU A 222 5.05 -3.40 65.56
N ARG A 223 5.43 -4.67 65.39
CA ARG A 223 5.90 -5.52 66.51
C ARG A 223 7.17 -4.97 67.16
N ALA A 224 8.11 -4.46 66.37
CA ALA A 224 9.32 -3.81 66.86
C ALA A 224 8.99 -2.52 67.64
N LYS A 225 8.07 -1.69 67.13
CA LYS A 225 7.57 -0.50 67.86
C LYS A 225 6.85 -0.87 69.15
N GLN A 226 6.04 -1.94 69.16
CA GLN A 226 5.34 -2.40 70.35
C GLN A 226 6.31 -2.92 71.43
N LYS A 227 7.41 -3.57 71.03
CA LYS A 227 8.49 -3.97 71.94
C LYS A 227 9.25 -2.75 72.52
N GLN A 228 9.50 -1.71 71.71
CA GLN A 228 10.12 -0.47 72.20
C GLN A 228 9.22 0.30 73.18
N LEU A 229 7.90 0.30 72.96
CA LEU A 229 6.93 0.92 73.88
C LEU A 229 6.77 0.16 75.20
N LYS A 230 7.01 -1.16 75.22
CA LYS A 230 7.05 -1.96 76.46
C LYS A 230 8.38 -1.88 77.21
N GLY A 231 9.44 -1.37 76.57
CA GLY A 231 10.81 -1.48 77.07
C GLY A 231 11.45 -0.19 77.59
N ASN A 232 10.91 1.00 77.31
CA ASN A 232 11.53 2.24 77.80
C ASN A 232 10.50 3.30 78.22
N SER A 233 10.74 3.81 79.43
CA SER A 233 10.12 5.01 79.99
C SER A 233 10.29 6.21 79.05
N LYS A 234 9.29 7.09 79.11
CA LYS A 234 9.11 8.33 78.35
C LYS A 234 10.39 9.18 78.31
N ALA A 235 11.02 9.36 77.14
CA ALA A 235 11.87 10.53 76.85
C ALA A 235 12.39 10.66 75.40
N GLU A 236 12.51 9.59 74.60
CA GLU A 236 13.29 9.63 73.34
C GLU A 236 12.43 9.52 72.05
N PHE A 237 11.14 9.85 72.10
CA PHE A 237 10.22 9.54 70.99
C PHE A 237 10.11 10.64 69.90
N TYR A 238 10.48 11.90 70.18
CA TYR A 238 10.21 13.00 69.24
C TYR A 238 11.31 13.31 68.21
N LYS A 239 12.52 12.72 68.33
CA LYS A 239 13.65 13.08 67.45
C LYS A 239 13.86 12.13 66.26
N ARG A 240 13.16 11.00 66.20
CA ARG A 240 13.34 9.96 65.15
C ARG A 240 12.30 9.98 64.02
N GLU A 241 11.30 10.87 64.08
CA GLU A 241 10.16 10.88 63.14
C GLU A 241 10.40 11.66 61.83
N ILE A 242 11.43 12.53 61.78
CA ILE A 242 11.68 13.40 60.61
C ILE A 242 12.53 12.71 59.52
N VAL A 243 13.38 11.72 59.87
CA VAL A 243 14.21 10.99 58.88
C VAL A 243 13.45 9.83 58.22
N HIS A 244 12.41 9.30 58.88
CA HIS A 244 11.64 8.16 58.37
C HIS A 244 10.58 8.54 57.30
N SER A 245 10.29 9.83 57.14
CA SER A 245 9.35 10.34 56.12
C SER A 245 10.00 10.48 54.72
N ARG A 246 11.33 10.69 54.63
CA ARG A 246 12.04 10.82 53.33
C ARG A 246 12.07 9.52 52.51
N ASN A 247 12.10 8.35 53.15
CA ASN A 247 12.09 7.06 52.44
C ASN A 247 10.69 6.60 51.98
N ARG A 248 9.60 7.16 52.54
CA ARG A 248 8.24 6.87 52.07
C ARG A 248 7.91 7.63 50.78
N ILE A 249 8.41 8.86 50.65
CA ILE A 249 8.20 9.71 49.46
C ILE A 249 8.97 9.15 48.24
N PHE A 250 10.17 8.60 48.44
CA PHE A 250 10.97 8.03 47.34
C PHE A 250 10.33 6.80 46.67
N ASN A 251 9.69 5.91 47.45
CA ASN A 251 9.05 4.71 46.88
C ASN A 251 7.71 5.03 46.19
N VAL A 252 6.97 6.02 46.69
CA VAL A 252 5.75 6.52 46.03
C VAL A 252 6.11 7.26 44.73
N LEU A 253 7.17 8.07 44.73
CA LEU A 253 7.67 8.73 43.51
C LEU A 253 8.18 7.74 42.46
N ARG A 254 8.80 6.62 42.87
CA ARG A 254 9.24 5.57 41.94
C ARG A 254 8.07 4.80 41.33
N TYR A 255 7.01 4.56 42.09
CA TYR A 255 5.78 3.94 41.58
C TYR A 255 5.01 4.89 40.65
N LEU A 256 4.93 6.18 40.99
CA LEU A 256 4.33 7.21 40.13
C LEU A 256 5.14 7.44 38.84
N SER A 257 6.47 7.38 38.90
CA SER A 257 7.35 7.42 37.73
C SER A 257 7.10 6.24 36.80
N PHE A 258 6.97 5.03 37.35
CA PHE A 258 6.69 3.83 36.56
C PHE A 258 5.28 3.87 35.94
N LEU A 259 4.26 4.27 36.71
CA LEU A 259 2.90 4.45 36.18
C LEU A 259 2.83 5.53 35.10
N LYS A 260 3.60 6.62 35.25
CA LYS A 260 3.70 7.66 34.22
C LYS A 260 4.30 7.10 32.93
N SER A 261 5.37 6.30 33.01
CA SER A 261 5.96 5.66 31.84
C SER A 261 5.02 4.64 31.18
N VAL A 262 4.22 3.91 31.95
CA VAL A 262 3.22 2.96 31.42
C VAL A 262 2.05 3.71 30.77
N ALA A 263 1.56 4.79 31.39
CA ALA A 263 0.51 5.64 30.82
C ALA A 263 0.98 6.35 29.55
N GLU A 264 2.25 6.77 29.48
CA GLU A 264 2.83 7.38 28.29
C GLU A 264 3.06 6.37 27.15
N LEU A 265 3.31 5.10 27.49
CA LEU A 265 3.33 4.01 26.50
C LEU A 265 1.92 3.68 25.98
N ALA A 266 0.92 3.69 26.87
CA ALA A 266 -0.48 3.46 26.52
C ALA A 266 -1.05 4.61 25.65
N ASN A 267 -0.78 5.88 26.02
CA ASN A 267 -1.16 7.04 25.21
C ASN A 267 -0.48 7.04 23.84
N ARG A 268 0.78 6.62 23.73
CA ARG A 268 1.43 6.46 22.42
C ARG A 268 0.75 5.36 21.59
N LEU A 269 0.36 4.24 22.20
CA LEU A 269 -0.39 3.18 21.52
C LEU A 269 -1.79 3.64 21.08
N GLU A 270 -2.41 4.54 21.85
CA GLU A 270 -3.72 5.13 21.54
C GLU A 270 -3.61 6.25 20.48
N GLU A 271 -2.55 7.05 20.46
CA GLU A 271 -2.25 7.95 19.33
C GLU A 271 -2.03 7.16 18.03
N TYR A 272 -1.37 6.00 18.10
CA TYR A 272 -1.23 5.10 16.94
C TYR A 272 -2.55 4.45 16.50
N SER A 273 -3.55 4.28 17.38
CA SER A 273 -4.88 3.79 17.03
C SER A 273 -5.81 4.91 16.55
N ILE A 274 -5.74 6.10 17.14
CA ILE A 274 -6.57 7.27 16.80
C ILE A 274 -6.09 7.93 15.50
N LEU A 275 -4.77 8.00 15.21
CA LEU A 275 -4.27 8.38 13.89
C LEU A 275 -4.70 7.39 12.79
N ARG A 276 -5.02 6.15 13.16
CA ARG A 276 -5.58 5.13 12.26
C ARG A 276 -7.07 5.32 11.97
N TYR A 277 -7.83 5.89 12.90
CA TYR A 277 -9.24 6.20 12.70
C TYR A 277 -9.44 7.57 12.04
N SER A 278 -8.63 8.59 12.38
CA SER A 278 -8.80 9.94 11.83
C SER A 278 -8.31 10.11 10.39
N LEU A 279 -7.40 9.26 9.88
CA LEU A 279 -7.00 9.29 8.46
C LEU A 279 -7.96 8.51 7.54
N ASN A 280 -8.81 7.64 8.08
CA ASN A 280 -9.80 6.90 7.29
C ASN A 280 -11.07 7.71 7.00
N ASP A 281 -11.38 8.74 7.80
CA ASP A 281 -12.57 9.58 7.58
C ASP A 281 -12.32 10.84 6.72
N TYR A 282 -11.06 11.17 6.40
CA TYR A 282 -10.71 12.36 5.60
C TYR A 282 -10.43 12.10 4.12
N ILE A 283 -10.61 10.88 3.62
CA ILE A 283 -10.44 10.53 2.19
C ILE A 283 -11.78 10.01 1.64
N PHE A 284 -12.84 10.81 1.82
CA PHE A 284 -14.09 10.67 1.07
C PHE A 284 -14.74 12.04 0.90
N ASP A 285 -13.99 13.04 0.46
CA ASP A 285 -14.60 14.22 -0.18
C ASP A 285 -13.63 14.93 -1.13
N MET A 286 -14.19 15.37 -2.27
CA MET A 286 -13.62 16.12 -3.40
C MET A 286 -13.03 15.36 -4.61
N HIS A 287 -13.92 15.23 -5.62
CA HIS A 287 -13.81 15.65 -7.03
C HIS A 287 -12.50 15.50 -7.81
#